data_AF-A0A5C2RY48-F1
#
_entry.id   AF-A0A5C2RY48-F1
#
_cell.length_a   1.000
_cell.length_b   1.000
_cell.length_c   1.000
_cell.angle_alpha   90.00
_cell.angle_beta   90.00
_cell.angle_gamma   90.00
#
_symmetry.space_group_name_H-M   'P 1'
#
loop_
_entity.id
_entity.type
_entity.pdbx_description
1 polymer ?
#
loop_
_entity_poly.entity_id
_entity_poly.type
_entity_poly.pdbx_seq_one_letter_code
_entity_poly.pdbx_strand_id
1 'polypeptide(L)'
;MFSSSVQPGLVSLFSSTGSDPLSLFSSKADTSLQSDSFICLLHDATSQPAPSPPRSMITANDPDEDDAHAPTSPNYALDQTVLHIQSPTVKTTYILCPPAHLNGAIRGRGGGDLGLKHPWIHFQVRNMGREWAFEVGIVDQSGREGILRCSTFQKRPRLKLTNPPLLHLPLSFPTASSRPLTSWSAISLNLPSFLPHFSSASLAHTDDDDEADGPATARQLQGAQLQVPSGTYSHVSYVKVYATCRLRRIWFSEGGPQQRLPWEFQLYAAENP
;
A
#
# COMPACT_ATOMS: atom_id res chain seq x y z
N MET A 1 -13.36 -1.37 -13.60
CA MET A 1 -14.22 -1.78 -12.47
C MET A 1 -15.26 -0.72 -12.15
N PHE A 2 -14.87 0.51 -11.79
CA PHE A 2 -15.78 1.58 -11.36
C PHE A 2 -15.91 2.78 -12.32
N SER A 3 -15.34 2.68 -13.53
CA SER A 3 -15.29 3.81 -14.49
C SER A 3 -16.66 4.30 -14.95
N SER A 4 -17.65 3.41 -15.02
CA SER A 4 -19.04 3.71 -15.40
C SER A 4 -19.99 3.87 -14.20
N SER A 5 -19.48 3.74 -12.97
CA SER A 5 -20.27 3.88 -11.74
C SER A 5 -20.42 5.34 -11.34
N VAL A 6 -21.52 5.67 -10.64
CA VAL A 6 -21.62 6.95 -9.92
C VAL A 6 -20.61 6.93 -8.78
N GLN A 7 -19.72 7.92 -8.74
CA GLN A 7 -18.65 8.02 -7.75
C GLN A 7 -18.97 9.19 -6.79
N PRO A 8 -19.50 8.93 -5.59
CA PRO A 8 -19.72 9.98 -4.60
C PRO A 8 -18.38 10.58 -4.14
N GLY A 9 -18.39 11.75 -3.50
CA GLY A 9 -17.16 12.46 -3.09
C GLY A 9 -16.30 11.72 -2.05
N LEU A 10 -16.78 10.59 -1.51
CA LEU A 10 -16.06 9.67 -0.64
C LEU A 10 -16.39 8.23 -1.03
N VAL A 11 -15.38 7.41 -1.34
CA VAL A 11 -15.54 6.01 -1.74
C VAL A 11 -14.62 5.11 -0.91
N SER A 12 -15.19 4.15 -0.19
CA SER A 12 -14.43 3.12 0.52
C SER A 12 -14.06 1.99 -0.44
N LEU A 13 -12.76 1.76 -0.64
CA LEU A 13 -12.26 0.64 -1.45
C LEU A 13 -12.09 -0.63 -0.59
N PHE A 14 -11.62 -0.48 0.64
CA PHE A 14 -11.38 -1.56 1.59
C PHE A 14 -11.81 -1.16 2.99
N SER A 15 -12.49 -2.07 3.70
CA SER A 15 -12.85 -1.95 5.12
C SER A 15 -12.71 -3.31 5.78
N SER A 16 -11.83 -3.44 6.77
CA SER A 16 -11.58 -4.70 7.47
C SER A 16 -12.78 -5.23 8.26
N THR A 17 -13.74 -4.36 8.57
CA THR A 17 -15.00 -4.71 9.26
C THR A 17 -16.16 -5.00 8.30
N GLY A 18 -15.91 -5.03 6.99
CA GLY A 18 -16.91 -5.46 6.01
C GLY A 18 -17.22 -6.95 6.13
N SER A 19 -18.37 -7.38 5.62
CA SER A 19 -18.74 -8.82 5.59
C SER A 19 -17.82 -9.64 4.68
N ASP A 20 -17.37 -9.06 3.57
CA ASP A 20 -16.35 -9.63 2.68
C ASP A 20 -15.31 -8.56 2.30
N PRO A 21 -14.34 -8.28 3.20
CA PRO A 21 -13.36 -7.20 3.03
C PRO A 21 -12.50 -7.31 1.78
N LEU A 22 -12.27 -8.54 1.28
CA LEU A 22 -11.39 -8.81 0.15
C LEU A 22 -12.15 -9.11 -1.15
N SER A 23 -13.48 -8.97 -1.18
CA SER A 23 -14.32 -9.16 -2.39
C SER A 23 -13.80 -8.47 -3.65
N LEU A 24 -13.20 -7.28 -3.51
CA LEU A 24 -12.63 -6.50 -4.61
C LEU A 24 -11.13 -6.74 -4.85
N PHE A 25 -10.51 -7.65 -4.10
CA PHE A 25 -9.06 -7.85 -4.09
C PHE A 25 -8.70 -9.28 -4.48
N SER A 26 -7.64 -9.42 -5.26
CA SER A 26 -6.86 -10.67 -5.31
C SER A 26 -5.85 -10.66 -4.17
N SER A 27 -5.63 -11.82 -3.55
CA SER A 27 -4.59 -12.02 -2.54
C SER A 27 -3.52 -12.97 -3.07
N LYS A 28 -2.25 -12.67 -2.78
CA LYS A 28 -1.12 -13.54 -3.05
C LYS A 28 -0.31 -13.67 -1.77
N ALA A 29 0.01 -14.90 -1.39
CA ALA A 29 0.95 -15.20 -0.33
C ALA A 29 2.09 -16.06 -0.89
N ASP A 30 3.29 -15.89 -0.35
CA ASP A 30 4.44 -16.70 -0.72
C ASP A 30 4.26 -18.16 -0.29
N THR A 31 4.17 -19.06 -1.28
CA THR A 31 3.95 -20.49 -1.06
C THR A 31 5.23 -21.23 -0.65
N SER A 32 6.40 -20.59 -0.79
CA SER A 32 7.68 -21.15 -0.33
C SER A 32 7.93 -20.91 1.17
N LEU A 33 7.22 -19.95 1.79
CA LEU A 33 7.40 -19.52 3.18
C LEU A 33 6.08 -19.58 3.96
N GLN A 34 5.39 -20.71 3.92
CA GLN A 34 4.01 -20.85 4.42
C GLN A 34 3.85 -20.60 5.94
N SER A 35 4.94 -20.70 6.72
CA SER A 35 4.99 -20.36 8.15
C SER A 35 4.94 -18.85 8.39
N ASP A 36 5.50 -18.05 7.48
CA ASP A 36 5.77 -16.64 7.74
C ASP A 36 5.00 -15.72 6.78
N SER A 37 4.51 -16.26 5.67
CA SER A 37 3.82 -15.54 4.60
C SER A 37 2.35 -15.90 4.55
N PHE A 38 1.49 -15.01 5.07
CA PHE A 38 0.04 -15.22 5.07
C PHE A 38 -0.74 -13.90 5.18
N ILE A 39 -2.04 -14.01 4.88
CA ILE A 39 -3.01 -12.92 4.97
C ILE A 39 -4.19 -13.45 5.79
N CYS A 40 -4.56 -12.74 6.87
CA CYS A 40 -5.71 -13.12 7.69
C CYS A 40 -6.39 -11.91 8.34
N LEU A 41 -7.66 -12.05 8.68
CA LEU A 41 -8.36 -11.09 9.53
C LEU A 41 -8.15 -11.49 10.99
N LEU A 42 -7.87 -10.50 11.83
CA LEU A 42 -7.70 -10.67 13.27
C LEU A 42 -8.15 -9.42 14.02
N HIS A 43 -8.36 -9.54 15.31
CA HIS A 43 -8.65 -8.44 16.21
C HIS A 43 -7.35 -7.74 16.63
N ASP A 44 -7.24 -6.43 16.42
CA ASP A 44 -5.97 -5.72 16.59
C ASP A 44 -5.42 -5.76 18.03
N ALA A 45 -6.30 -5.61 19.04
CA ALA A 45 -5.88 -5.64 20.44
C ALA A 45 -5.43 -7.02 20.93
N THR A 46 -6.05 -8.10 20.45
CA THR A 46 -5.84 -9.46 20.99
C THR A 46 -5.04 -10.37 20.05
N SER A 47 -4.88 -9.96 18.79
CA SER A 47 -4.27 -10.76 17.72
C SER A 47 -4.96 -12.11 17.47
N GLN A 48 -6.28 -12.16 17.69
CA GLN A 48 -7.10 -13.37 17.51
C GLN A 48 -8.04 -13.25 16.30
N PRO A 49 -8.37 -14.34 15.59
CA PRO A 49 -7.90 -15.70 15.83
C PRO A 49 -6.42 -15.86 15.47
N ALA A 50 -5.71 -16.68 16.25
CA ALA A 50 -4.36 -17.10 15.92
C ALA A 50 -4.34 -17.77 14.53
N PRO A 51 -3.28 -17.58 13.74
CA PRO A 51 -3.21 -18.17 12.41
C PRO A 51 -3.06 -19.69 12.56
N SER A 52 -3.65 -20.44 11.64
CA SER A 52 -3.53 -21.90 11.66
C SER A 52 -2.06 -22.34 11.52
N PRO A 53 -1.60 -23.34 12.29
CA PRO A 53 -0.25 -23.91 12.11
C PRO A 53 0.02 -24.29 10.65
N PRO A 54 1.26 -24.14 10.15
CA PRO A 54 2.52 -23.84 10.86
C PRO A 54 2.80 -22.34 11.02
N ARG A 55 1.80 -21.47 10.86
CA ARG A 55 2.01 -20.02 10.80
C ARG A 55 2.40 -19.42 12.14
N SER A 56 3.42 -18.56 12.13
CA SER A 56 3.84 -17.77 13.28
C SER A 56 3.56 -16.29 13.03
N MET A 57 2.89 -15.62 13.98
CA MET A 57 2.52 -14.21 13.84
C MET A 57 3.55 -13.30 14.50
N ILE A 58 4.04 -12.31 13.77
CA ILE A 58 4.87 -11.26 14.36
C ILE A 58 4.00 -10.30 15.19
N THR A 59 4.58 -9.74 16.24
CA THR A 59 3.97 -8.62 16.97
C THR A 59 4.64 -7.30 16.57
N ALA A 60 3.94 -6.18 16.75
CA ALA A 60 4.46 -4.86 16.40
C ALA A 60 5.57 -4.36 17.34
N ASN A 61 5.73 -5.03 18.49
CA ASN A 61 6.62 -4.66 19.57
C ASN A 61 7.52 -5.86 19.92
N ASP A 62 8.12 -6.57 18.98
CA ASP A 62 9.34 -7.31 19.35
C ASP A 62 10.34 -6.23 19.78
N PRO A 63 10.61 -6.05 21.09
CA PRO A 63 11.84 -5.36 21.45
C PRO A 63 12.96 -6.26 20.89
N ASP A 64 14.13 -5.70 20.63
CA ASP A 64 15.32 -6.54 20.57
C ASP A 64 15.26 -7.52 21.77
N GLU A 65 15.51 -8.82 21.56
CA GLU A 65 15.32 -9.91 22.54
C GLU A 65 16.07 -9.71 23.88
N ASP A 66 16.76 -8.59 24.06
CA ASP A 66 17.65 -8.25 25.17
C ASP A 66 16.98 -7.52 26.36
N ASP A 67 15.72 -7.08 26.30
CA ASP A 67 15.10 -6.34 27.42
C ASP A 67 13.81 -6.96 27.97
N ALA A 68 13.96 -8.08 28.68
CA ALA A 68 12.91 -8.83 29.38
C ALA A 68 12.21 -8.05 30.53
N HIS A 69 12.55 -6.78 30.74
CA HIS A 69 12.05 -5.94 31.84
C HIS A 69 11.38 -4.64 31.40
N ALA A 70 11.17 -4.42 30.10
CA ALA A 70 10.41 -3.26 29.64
C ALA A 70 8.93 -3.38 30.08
N PRO A 71 8.37 -2.37 30.79
CA PRO A 71 6.97 -2.39 31.17
C PRO A 71 6.09 -2.51 29.93
N THR A 72 5.11 -3.42 29.97
CA THR A 72 4.13 -3.67 28.92
C THR A 72 3.42 -2.37 28.58
N SER A 73 3.97 -1.63 27.61
CA SER A 73 3.38 -0.38 27.17
C SER A 73 1.97 -0.68 26.70
N PRO A 74 0.96 0.16 27.05
CA PRO A 74 -0.39 -0.06 26.54
C PRO A 74 -0.29 -0.16 25.03
N ASN A 75 -0.67 -1.33 24.51
CA ASN A 75 -0.72 -1.54 23.08
C ASN A 75 -1.88 -0.67 22.61
N TYR A 76 -1.60 0.54 22.10
CA TYR A 76 -2.55 1.53 21.57
C TYR A 76 -3.24 1.01 20.30
N ALA A 77 -3.74 -0.22 20.41
CA ALA A 77 -4.41 -1.02 19.42
C ALA A 77 -5.87 -0.59 19.34
N LEU A 78 -6.48 -0.95 18.22
CA LEU A 78 -7.90 -0.78 18.02
C LEU A 78 -8.66 -2.00 18.58
N ASP A 79 -9.83 -1.74 19.14
CA ASP A 79 -10.80 -2.78 19.50
C ASP A 79 -11.63 -3.17 18.26
N GLN A 80 -10.95 -3.58 17.19
CA GLN A 80 -11.56 -3.86 15.89
C GLN A 80 -10.85 -4.98 15.14
N THR A 81 -11.59 -5.61 14.22
CA THR A 81 -11.01 -6.52 13.21
C THR A 81 -10.22 -5.74 12.18
N VAL A 82 -9.01 -6.20 11.87
CA VAL A 82 -8.07 -5.64 10.91
C VAL A 82 -7.49 -6.74 10.03
N LEU A 83 -7.02 -6.38 8.85
CA LEU A 83 -6.34 -7.31 7.96
C LEU A 83 -4.84 -7.31 8.26
N HIS A 84 -4.31 -8.47 8.64
CA HIS A 84 -2.90 -8.71 8.84
C HIS A 84 -2.30 -9.33 7.57
N ILE A 85 -1.27 -8.71 7.03
CA ILE A 85 -0.51 -9.19 5.87
C ILE A 85 0.94 -9.34 6.33
N GLN A 86 1.48 -10.54 6.25
CA GLN A 86 2.82 -10.85 6.75
C GLN A 86 3.65 -11.58 5.69
N SER A 87 4.95 -11.25 5.63
CA SER A 87 5.96 -11.98 4.88
C SER A 87 7.34 -11.47 5.27
N PRO A 88 8.37 -12.31 5.36
CA PRO A 88 9.76 -11.85 5.44
C PRO A 88 10.21 -11.20 4.12
N THR A 89 9.57 -11.54 2.99
CA THR A 89 9.84 -10.93 1.68
C THR A 89 8.67 -10.03 1.27
N VAL A 90 8.85 -8.71 1.36
CA VAL A 90 7.81 -7.69 1.10
C VAL A 90 7.10 -7.93 -0.24
N LYS A 91 7.84 -8.21 -1.31
CA LYS A 91 7.30 -8.24 -2.68
C LYS A 91 6.44 -9.48 -3.00
N THR A 92 6.56 -10.57 -2.24
CA THR A 92 5.95 -11.86 -2.60
C THR A 92 4.55 -12.08 -2.03
N THR A 93 4.20 -11.36 -0.96
CA THR A 93 2.86 -11.38 -0.35
C THR A 93 2.20 -10.01 -0.45
N TYR A 94 0.99 -9.95 -1.00
CA TYR A 94 0.24 -8.71 -1.19
C TYR A 94 -1.26 -8.95 -1.44
N ILE A 95 -2.03 -7.88 -1.33
CA ILE A 95 -3.37 -7.77 -1.92
C ILE A 95 -3.36 -6.78 -3.08
N LEU A 96 -4.21 -6.99 -4.09
CA LEU A 96 -4.27 -6.18 -5.31
C LEU A 96 -5.72 -5.99 -5.75
N CYS A 97 -6.13 -4.74 -5.93
CA CYS A 97 -7.41 -4.32 -6.49
C CYS A 97 -7.19 -3.47 -7.75
N PRO A 98 -7.90 -3.73 -8.87
CA PRO A 98 -8.85 -4.83 -9.06
C PRO A 98 -8.13 -6.19 -9.04
N PRO A 99 -8.84 -7.32 -8.87
CA PRO A 99 -8.23 -8.64 -8.94
C PRO A 99 -7.64 -8.81 -10.35
N ALA A 100 -6.31 -8.80 -10.47
CA ALA A 100 -5.69 -9.08 -11.75
C ALA A 100 -5.98 -10.54 -12.10
N HIS A 101 -6.48 -10.82 -13.31
CA HIS A 101 -6.46 -12.17 -13.82
C HIS A 101 -5.00 -12.62 -13.83
N LEU A 102 -4.66 -13.60 -12.98
CA LEU A 102 -3.32 -14.12 -12.69
C LEU A 102 -2.65 -14.84 -13.89
N ASN A 103 -3.05 -14.52 -15.13
CA ASN A 103 -2.53 -15.14 -16.33
C ASN A 103 -1.55 -14.19 -17.03
N GLY A 104 -0.38 -13.97 -16.41
CA GLY A 104 0.93 -13.70 -17.07
C GLY A 104 1.07 -12.63 -18.16
N ALA A 105 0.01 -11.96 -18.57
CA ALA A 105 0.02 -10.91 -19.55
C ALA A 105 0.27 -9.60 -18.80
N ILE A 106 1.40 -8.97 -19.12
CA ILE A 106 1.54 -7.51 -19.09
C ILE A 106 0.18 -6.93 -19.43
N ARG A 107 -0.40 -6.12 -18.54
CA ARG A 107 -1.73 -5.50 -18.62
C ARG A 107 -2.16 -5.17 -20.04
N GLY A 108 -2.67 -6.19 -20.72
CA GLY A 108 -2.96 -6.17 -22.13
C GLY A 108 -4.46 -6.19 -22.24
N ARG A 109 -5.03 -4.99 -22.43
CA ARG A 109 -6.39 -4.72 -22.96
C ARG A 109 -7.61 -5.44 -22.38
N GLY A 110 -7.49 -6.34 -21.40
CA GLY A 110 -8.60 -7.17 -20.90
C GLY A 110 -8.84 -7.12 -19.39
N GLY A 111 -7.82 -6.86 -18.56
CA GLY A 111 -7.99 -6.59 -17.14
C GLY A 111 -8.34 -5.12 -16.94
N GLY A 112 -9.60 -4.80 -16.68
CA GLY A 112 -10.06 -3.41 -16.59
C GLY A 112 -9.53 -2.69 -15.36
N ASP A 113 -9.10 -1.44 -15.54
CA ASP A 113 -8.66 -0.52 -14.49
C ASP A 113 -9.68 -0.36 -13.36
N LEU A 114 -9.21 -0.01 -12.16
CA LEU A 114 -10.05 0.33 -11.01
C LEU A 114 -11.04 1.44 -11.39
N GLY A 115 -10.57 2.51 -12.03
CA GLY A 115 -11.40 3.55 -12.64
C GLY A 115 -11.94 4.60 -11.66
N LEU A 116 -11.38 4.70 -10.45
CA LEU A 116 -11.75 5.72 -9.47
C LEU A 116 -11.06 7.05 -9.79
N LYS A 117 -11.84 8.13 -9.88
CA LYS A 117 -11.40 9.45 -10.38
C LYS A 117 -11.01 10.43 -9.29
N HIS A 118 -11.12 10.03 -8.02
CA HIS A 118 -10.83 10.90 -6.89
C HIS A 118 -9.35 11.31 -6.87
N PRO A 119 -9.05 12.57 -6.51
CA PRO A 119 -7.69 13.07 -6.41
C PRO A 119 -6.95 12.54 -5.17
N TRP A 120 -7.66 12.20 -4.09
CA TRP A 120 -7.04 11.72 -2.86
C TRP A 120 -7.28 10.24 -2.64
N ILE A 121 -6.23 9.54 -2.21
CA ILE A 121 -6.29 8.19 -1.66
C ILE A 121 -5.74 8.21 -0.24
N HIS A 122 -6.36 7.41 0.63
CA HIS A 122 -6.03 7.31 2.03
C HIS A 122 -5.88 5.86 2.48
N PHE A 123 -4.93 5.61 3.38
CA PHE A 123 -4.67 4.32 4.00
C PHE A 123 -4.66 4.47 5.52
N GLN A 124 -5.35 3.58 6.23
CA GLN A 124 -5.19 3.40 7.67
C GLN A 124 -4.43 2.12 7.94
N VAL A 125 -3.20 2.27 8.40
CA VAL A 125 -2.25 1.19 8.57
C VAL A 125 -1.54 1.29 9.91
N ARG A 126 -1.17 0.14 10.46
CA ARG A 126 -0.32 0.04 11.64
C ARG A 126 1.06 -0.45 11.21
N ASN A 127 2.08 0.27 11.64
CA ASN A 127 3.47 -0.14 11.47
C ASN A 127 3.75 -1.37 12.34
N MET A 128 4.28 -2.43 11.75
CA MET A 128 4.65 -3.67 12.43
C MET A 128 6.15 -3.73 12.75
N GLY A 129 6.87 -2.61 12.68
CA GLY A 129 8.31 -2.53 12.91
C GLY A 129 9.17 -3.16 11.80
N ARG A 130 8.57 -3.47 10.66
CA ARG A 130 9.22 -4.12 9.51
C ARG A 130 9.07 -3.28 8.25
N GLU A 131 9.83 -3.64 7.23
CA GLU A 131 9.72 -3.03 5.91
C GLU A 131 8.29 -3.16 5.36
N TRP A 132 7.80 -2.08 4.75
CA TRP A 132 6.47 -2.03 4.18
C TRP A 132 6.43 -1.13 2.95
N ALA A 133 5.54 -1.48 2.01
CA ALA A 133 5.32 -0.71 0.81
C ALA A 133 3.88 -0.86 0.31
N PHE A 134 3.45 0.09 -0.52
CA PHE A 134 2.24 -0.02 -1.33
C PHE A 134 2.44 0.63 -2.69
N GLU A 135 1.58 0.29 -3.64
CA GLU A 135 1.54 0.88 -4.97
C GLU A 135 0.16 1.42 -5.33
N VAL A 136 0.16 2.50 -6.09
CA VAL A 136 -1.02 3.05 -6.75
C VAL A 136 -0.66 3.31 -8.21
N GLY A 137 -1.37 2.68 -9.13
CA GLY A 137 -1.27 3.03 -10.54
C GLY A 137 -2.15 4.25 -10.84
N ILE A 138 -1.57 5.26 -11.46
CA ILE A 138 -2.26 6.49 -11.85
C ILE A 138 -2.22 6.65 -13.36
N VAL A 139 -3.33 7.11 -13.92
CA VAL A 139 -3.51 7.27 -15.37
C VAL A 139 -3.82 8.73 -15.67
N ASP A 140 -3.22 9.27 -16.73
CA ASP A 140 -3.55 10.60 -17.23
C ASP A 140 -4.71 10.57 -18.24
N GLN A 141 -5.20 11.74 -18.65
CA GLN A 141 -6.32 11.84 -19.61
C GLN A 141 -5.97 11.31 -21.02
N SER A 142 -4.69 11.12 -21.32
CA SER A 142 -4.22 10.49 -22.54
C SER A 142 -4.14 8.96 -22.45
N GLY A 143 -4.49 8.38 -21.29
CA GLY A 143 -4.45 6.94 -21.06
C GLY A 143 -3.06 6.39 -20.73
N ARG A 144 -2.09 7.26 -20.41
CA ARG A 144 -0.74 6.83 -20.03
C ARG A 144 -0.70 6.53 -18.55
N GLU A 145 -0.19 5.35 -18.20
CA GLU A 145 -0.10 4.86 -16.83
C GLU A 145 1.29 5.10 -16.22
N GLY A 146 1.34 5.45 -14.95
CA GLY A 146 2.54 5.43 -14.12
C GLY A 146 2.26 4.80 -12.75
N ILE A 147 3.28 4.19 -12.16
CA ILE A 147 3.18 3.54 -10.85
C ILE A 147 3.82 4.41 -9.79
N LEU A 148 3.06 4.76 -8.76
CA LEU A 148 3.60 5.30 -7.51
C LEU A 148 3.90 4.13 -6.57
N ARG A 149 5.12 4.01 -6.07
CA ARG A 149 5.47 3.06 -5.00
C ARG A 149 6.02 3.80 -3.80
N CYS A 150 5.27 3.82 -2.71
CA CYS A 150 5.70 4.36 -1.43
C CYS A 150 6.25 3.21 -0.57
N SER A 151 7.44 3.37 0.01
CA SER A 151 8.10 2.31 0.78
C SER A 151 8.98 2.83 1.90
N THR A 152 9.04 2.10 3.01
CA THR A 152 9.81 2.49 4.20
C THR A 152 11.33 2.35 4.06
N PHE A 153 11.78 1.56 3.08
CA PHE A 153 13.20 1.34 2.77
C PHE A 153 13.73 2.26 1.66
N GLN A 154 12.88 3.05 1.01
CA GLN A 154 13.32 4.04 0.03
C GLN A 154 13.76 5.32 0.76
N LYS A 155 15.00 5.77 0.52
CA LYS A 155 15.56 6.98 1.18
C LYS A 155 15.29 8.27 0.42
N ARG A 156 15.27 8.22 -0.91
CA ARG A 156 15.08 9.38 -1.81
C ARG A 156 14.10 9.05 -2.94
N PRO A 157 13.33 10.01 -3.46
CA PRO A 157 12.51 9.77 -4.64
C PRO A 157 13.36 9.32 -5.84
N ARG A 158 12.90 8.31 -6.60
CA ARG A 158 13.59 7.81 -7.80
C ARG A 158 12.61 7.33 -8.86
N LEU A 159 12.82 7.73 -10.10
CA LEU A 159 12.03 7.31 -11.25
C LEU A 159 12.77 6.21 -12.03
N LYS A 160 12.17 5.03 -12.13
CA LYS A 160 12.60 3.98 -13.06
C LYS A 160 11.73 4.04 -14.32
N LEU A 161 12.35 4.18 -15.47
CA LEU A 161 11.66 4.21 -16.78
C LEU A 161 11.33 2.79 -17.27
N THR A 162 10.54 2.06 -16.50
CA THR A 162 9.95 0.78 -16.88
C THR A 162 8.69 0.98 -17.75
N ASN A 163 8.03 -0.09 -18.17
CA ASN A 163 6.73 -0.02 -18.84
C ASN A 163 5.65 -0.74 -18.01
N PRO A 164 4.76 -0.02 -17.31
CA PRO A 164 4.71 1.44 -17.14
C PRO A 164 5.86 1.97 -16.24
N PRO A 165 6.17 3.28 -16.28
CA PRO A 165 7.22 3.87 -15.45
C PRO A 165 6.87 3.80 -13.95
N LEU A 166 7.90 3.67 -13.10
CA LEU A 166 7.77 3.46 -11.67
C LEU A 166 8.47 4.56 -10.88
N LEU A 167 7.70 5.38 -10.18
CA LEU A 167 8.16 6.40 -9.26
C LEU A 167 8.21 5.84 -7.84
N HIS A 168 9.42 5.59 -7.35
CA HIS A 168 9.70 5.23 -5.96
C HIS A 168 9.67 6.49 -5.08
N LEU A 169 8.96 6.43 -3.96
CA LEU A 169 8.82 7.49 -2.99
C LEU A 169 9.19 7.00 -1.58
N PRO A 170 9.95 7.78 -0.80
CA PRO A 170 10.22 7.47 0.61
C PRO A 170 8.93 7.57 1.42
N LEU A 171 8.77 6.66 2.38
CA LEU A 171 7.69 6.67 3.36
C LEU A 171 8.28 6.51 4.76
N SER A 172 7.87 7.33 5.72
CA SER A 172 8.25 7.19 7.12
C SER A 172 7.03 7.23 8.00
N PHE A 173 6.91 6.26 8.92
CA PHE A 173 5.94 6.35 10.00
C PHE A 173 6.41 7.38 11.04
N PRO A 174 5.49 8.09 11.73
CA PRO A 174 5.87 8.96 12.83
C PRO A 174 6.68 8.22 13.89
N THR A 175 7.71 8.86 14.44
CA THR A 175 8.46 8.31 15.56
C THR A 175 7.53 8.09 16.75
N ALA A 176 7.69 6.96 17.45
CA ALA A 176 6.94 6.69 18.66
C ALA A 176 7.15 7.84 19.67
N SER A 177 6.08 8.54 20.04
CA SER A 177 6.13 9.52 21.13
C SER A 177 6.10 8.78 22.48
N SER A 178 6.47 9.46 23.56
CA SER A 178 6.37 8.89 24.91
C SER A 178 4.92 8.66 25.37
N ARG A 179 3.93 9.21 24.64
CA ARG A 179 2.49 9.05 24.88
C ARG A 179 1.73 9.04 23.54
N PRO A 180 1.85 7.98 22.74
CA PRO A 180 1.09 7.89 21.50
C PRO A 180 -0.41 7.82 21.82
N LEU A 181 -1.25 8.47 21.03
CA LEU A 181 -2.71 8.31 21.16
C LEU A 181 -3.19 7.05 20.44
N THR A 182 -2.46 6.58 19.43
CA THR A 182 -2.75 5.38 18.65
C THR A 182 -1.47 4.81 18.06
N SER A 183 -1.44 3.49 17.84
CA SER A 183 -0.39 2.81 17.07
C SER A 183 -0.63 2.87 15.55
N TRP A 184 -1.75 3.46 15.12
CA TRP A 184 -2.17 3.54 13.73
C TRP A 184 -1.78 4.85 13.09
N SER A 185 -1.52 4.81 11.79
CA SER A 185 -1.19 5.96 10.96
C SER A 185 -2.17 6.09 9.80
N ALA A 186 -2.55 7.33 9.50
CA ALA A 186 -3.31 7.67 8.30
C ALA A 186 -2.35 8.27 7.27
N ILE A 187 -2.21 7.62 6.12
CA ILE A 187 -1.40 8.09 5.00
C ILE A 187 -2.35 8.63 3.94
N SER A 188 -2.09 9.84 3.44
CA SER A 188 -2.94 10.51 2.45
C SER A 188 -2.09 11.03 1.29
N LEU A 189 -2.47 10.72 0.06
CA LEU A 189 -1.74 11.15 -1.14
C LEU A 189 -2.67 11.92 -2.08
N ASN A 190 -2.21 13.07 -2.56
CA ASN A 190 -2.83 13.79 -3.68
C ASN A 190 -2.26 13.23 -4.99
N LEU A 191 -2.99 12.33 -5.64
CA LEU A 191 -2.53 11.60 -6.81
C LEU A 191 -2.17 12.51 -8.00
N PRO A 192 -2.97 13.53 -8.35
CA PRO A 192 -2.61 14.50 -9.39
C PRO A 192 -1.24 15.16 -9.21
N SER A 193 -0.79 15.42 -7.97
CA SER A 193 0.48 16.13 -7.75
C SER A 193 1.71 15.32 -8.17
N PHE A 194 1.57 14.01 -8.39
CA PHE A 194 2.70 13.16 -8.77
C PHE A 194 2.92 13.02 -10.28
N LEU A 195 1.93 13.35 -11.12
CA LEU A 195 2.06 13.19 -12.58
C LEU A 195 3.24 13.96 -13.18
N PRO A 196 3.52 15.22 -12.79
CA PRO A 196 4.66 15.96 -13.33
C PRO A 196 6.03 15.30 -13.04
N HIS A 197 6.12 14.41 -12.05
CA HIS A 197 7.38 13.78 -11.67
C HIS A 197 7.78 12.63 -12.60
N PHE A 198 6.86 12.08 -13.41
CA PHE A 198 7.17 11.02 -14.38
C PHE A 198 7.97 11.51 -15.60
N SER A 199 8.07 12.82 -15.82
CA SER A 199 8.92 13.42 -16.84
C SER A 199 10.17 14.09 -16.26
N SER A 200 10.42 13.94 -14.95
CA SER A 200 11.52 14.61 -14.26
C SER A 200 12.85 13.88 -14.50
N ALA A 201 13.74 14.51 -15.27
CA ALA A 201 15.08 13.98 -15.52
C ALA A 201 15.91 13.82 -14.23
N SER A 202 15.74 14.72 -13.26
CA SER A 202 16.46 14.67 -11.98
C SER A 202 16.10 13.46 -11.12
N LEU A 203 14.93 12.86 -11.33
CA LEU A 203 14.52 11.64 -10.64
C LEU A 203 14.97 10.38 -11.38
N ALA A 204 15.29 10.48 -12.67
CA ALA A 204 15.66 9.35 -13.51
C ALA A 204 17.14 8.96 -13.40
N HIS A 205 17.95 9.66 -12.59
CA HIS A 205 19.37 9.37 -12.43
C HIS A 205 19.60 8.01 -11.78
N THR A 206 20.50 7.24 -12.41
CA THR A 206 21.07 6.00 -11.89
C THR A 206 22.24 6.38 -10.98
N ASP A 207 22.01 6.55 -9.68
CA ASP A 207 23.12 6.35 -8.75
C ASP A 207 23.54 4.88 -8.92
N ASP A 208 24.79 4.65 -9.34
CA ASP A 208 25.39 3.38 -9.80
C ASP A 208 25.47 2.25 -8.73
N ASP A 209 24.70 2.32 -7.64
CA ASP A 209 24.85 1.44 -6.47
C ASP A 209 23.86 0.25 -6.41
N ASP A 210 22.96 0.07 -7.40
CA ASP A 210 22.03 -1.07 -7.43
C ASP A 210 22.63 -2.29 -8.19
N GLU A 211 23.53 -3.02 -7.54
CA GLU A 211 24.02 -4.38 -7.88
C GLU A 211 22.91 -5.45 -7.76
N ALA A 212 21.80 -5.32 -8.50
CA ALA A 212 20.75 -6.36 -8.50
C ALA A 212 19.98 -6.54 -9.82
N ASP A 213 19.97 -5.56 -10.74
CA ASP A 213 19.35 -5.71 -12.05
C ASP A 213 20.43 -5.58 -13.13
N GLY A 214 20.81 -6.71 -13.72
CA GLY A 214 21.86 -6.77 -14.76
C GLY A 214 21.58 -5.90 -16.00
N PRO A 215 22.59 -5.71 -16.87
CA PRO A 215 22.58 -4.76 -18.00
C PRO A 215 21.57 -5.06 -19.13
N ALA A 216 20.68 -6.04 -18.95
CA ALA A 216 19.70 -6.46 -19.94
C ALA A 216 18.47 -5.53 -20.05
N THR A 217 18.10 -4.82 -18.97
CA THR A 217 16.91 -3.93 -18.95
C THR A 217 17.12 -2.61 -19.69
N ALA A 218 18.34 -2.06 -19.67
CA ALA A 218 18.65 -0.78 -20.32
C ALA A 218 18.68 -0.86 -21.86
N ARG A 219 19.07 -2.01 -22.44
CA ARG A 219 19.16 -2.19 -23.90
C ARG A 219 17.83 -2.52 -24.57
N GLN A 220 16.83 -3.02 -23.85
CA GLN A 220 15.52 -3.37 -24.43
C GLN A 220 14.56 -2.18 -24.64
N LEU A 221 14.84 -1.02 -24.05
CA LEU A 221 13.95 0.16 -24.11
C LEU A 221 14.29 1.16 -25.22
N GLN A 222 15.37 0.94 -25.99
CA GLN A 222 15.75 1.85 -27.10
C GLN A 222 14.81 1.80 -28.31
N GLY A 223 13.90 0.82 -28.39
CA GLY A 223 12.97 0.65 -29.53
C GLY A 223 11.49 0.96 -29.25
N ALA A 224 11.07 1.09 -28.00
CA ALA A 224 9.69 1.40 -27.63
C ALA A 224 9.61 2.84 -27.12
N GLN A 225 8.77 3.68 -27.73
CA GLN A 225 8.44 4.99 -27.17
C GLN A 225 7.88 4.81 -25.77
N LEU A 226 8.70 5.07 -24.74
CA LEU A 226 8.29 5.05 -23.34
C LEU A 226 7.20 6.11 -23.14
N GLN A 227 5.96 5.66 -22.99
CA GLN A 227 4.82 6.54 -22.75
C GLN A 227 4.73 6.88 -21.27
N VAL A 228 5.44 7.93 -20.86
CA VAL A 228 5.32 8.47 -19.50
C VAL A 228 4.06 9.33 -19.37
N PRO A 229 3.32 9.25 -18.24
CA PRO A 229 2.26 10.19 -17.95
C PRO A 229 2.80 11.62 -17.92
N SER A 230 2.10 12.54 -18.56
CA SER A 230 2.50 13.96 -18.57
C SER A 230 1.33 14.94 -18.65
N GLY A 231 0.10 14.41 -18.69
CA GLY A 231 -1.12 15.20 -18.80
C GLY A 231 -1.83 15.39 -17.47
N THR A 232 -3.07 15.85 -17.55
CA THR A 232 -3.98 15.96 -16.40
C THR A 232 -4.35 14.58 -15.87
N TYR A 233 -4.50 14.46 -14.56
CA TYR A 233 -4.97 13.24 -13.91
C TYR A 233 -6.34 12.80 -14.42
N SER A 234 -6.51 11.50 -14.61
CA SER A 234 -7.74 10.86 -15.05
C SER A 234 -8.33 9.99 -13.95
N HIS A 235 -7.60 8.94 -13.53
CA HIS A 235 -8.08 7.98 -12.55
C HIS A 235 -6.96 7.08 -12.00
N VAL A 236 -7.29 6.28 -10.98
CA VAL A 236 -6.49 5.17 -10.49
C VAL A 236 -6.77 3.91 -11.28
N SER A 237 -5.73 3.25 -11.76
CA SER A 237 -5.79 1.95 -12.44
C SER A 237 -5.77 0.77 -11.47
N TYR A 238 -5.02 0.86 -10.38
CA TYR A 238 -4.97 -0.18 -9.34
C TYR A 238 -4.42 0.32 -8.01
N VAL A 239 -4.68 -0.45 -6.96
CA VAL A 239 -4.05 -0.33 -5.63
C VAL A 239 -3.50 -1.68 -5.22
N LYS A 240 -2.24 -1.72 -4.78
CA LYS A 240 -1.57 -2.92 -4.28
C LYS A 240 -0.94 -2.63 -2.92
N VAL A 241 -1.19 -3.49 -1.94
CA VAL A 241 -0.61 -3.36 -0.59
C VAL A 241 0.23 -4.58 -0.30
N TYR A 242 1.52 -4.37 0.00
CA TYR A 242 2.46 -5.43 0.32
C TYR A 242 2.41 -5.80 1.81
N ALA A 243 2.99 -6.95 2.15
CA ALA A 243 3.42 -7.24 3.52
C ALA A 243 4.45 -6.18 3.99
N THR A 244 4.68 -5.87 5.25
CA THR A 244 4.25 -6.50 6.49
C THR A 244 3.54 -5.47 7.37
N CYS A 245 2.20 -5.47 7.35
CA CYS A 245 1.38 -4.44 7.99
C CYS A 245 0.06 -4.99 8.53
N ARG A 246 -0.59 -4.25 9.43
CA ARG A 246 -2.04 -4.35 9.62
C ARG A 246 -2.74 -3.21 8.90
N LEU A 247 -3.82 -3.52 8.21
CA LEU A 247 -4.61 -2.61 7.38
C LEU A 247 -6.07 -2.60 7.87
N ARG A 248 -6.61 -1.39 8.07
CA ARG A 248 -8.01 -1.19 8.50
C ARG A 248 -8.87 -0.67 7.37
N ARG A 249 -8.41 0.37 6.66
CA ARG A 249 -9.19 1.04 5.61
C ARG A 249 -8.32 1.51 4.45
N ILE A 250 -8.91 1.47 3.26
CA ILE A 250 -8.45 2.21 2.06
C ILE A 250 -9.65 2.94 1.49
N TRP A 251 -9.54 4.24 1.28
CA TRP A 251 -10.63 5.02 0.69
C TRP A 251 -10.11 6.15 -0.18
N PHE A 252 -11.02 6.70 -0.97
CA PHE A 252 -10.80 7.78 -1.90
C PHE A 252 -11.72 8.95 -1.56
N SER A 253 -11.25 10.17 -1.76
CA SER A 253 -12.07 11.37 -1.53
C SER A 253 -11.73 12.52 -2.49
N GLU A 254 -12.71 13.40 -2.67
CA GLU A 254 -12.53 14.66 -3.42
C GLU A 254 -11.73 15.68 -2.62
N GLY A 255 -11.99 15.79 -1.32
CA GLY A 255 -11.24 16.63 -0.40
C GLY A 255 -10.01 15.91 0.16
N GLY A 256 -9.02 16.71 0.56
CA GLY A 256 -7.80 16.20 1.18
C GLY A 256 -7.97 15.84 2.66
N PRO A 257 -6.85 15.72 3.41
CA PRO A 257 -6.86 15.30 4.82
C PRO A 257 -7.70 16.17 5.76
N GLN A 258 -8.06 17.40 5.34
CA GLN A 258 -8.89 18.34 6.09
C GLN A 258 -10.39 18.14 5.85
N GLN A 259 -10.79 17.28 4.91
CA GLN A 259 -12.20 16.97 4.69
C GLN A 259 -12.81 16.37 5.96
N ARG A 260 -14.00 16.85 6.33
CA ARG A 260 -14.74 16.26 7.45
C ARG A 260 -15.19 14.85 7.06
N LEU A 261 -14.61 13.86 7.70
CA LEU A 261 -14.93 12.46 7.46
C LEU A 261 -16.05 11.99 8.40
N PRO A 262 -16.96 11.13 7.92
CA PRO A 262 -17.84 10.35 8.80
C PRO A 262 -17.03 9.60 9.87
N TRP A 263 -17.65 9.35 11.02
CA TRP A 263 -16.96 8.80 12.20
C TRP A 263 -16.30 7.46 11.91
N GLU A 264 -16.87 6.64 11.02
CA GLU A 264 -16.33 5.34 10.66
C GLU A 264 -14.93 5.41 10.03
N PHE A 265 -14.57 6.53 9.39
CA PHE A 265 -13.26 6.77 8.80
C PHE A 265 -12.27 7.44 9.75
N GLN A 266 -12.68 7.81 10.96
CA GLN A 266 -11.79 8.40 11.95
C GLN A 266 -11.05 7.31 12.75
N LEU A 267 -9.88 7.66 13.30
CA LEU A 267 -9.12 6.80 14.23
C LEU A 267 -9.47 7.22 15.65
N TYR A 268 -10.07 6.30 16.42
CA TYR A 268 -10.33 6.49 17.84
C TYR A 268 -9.47 5.48 18.61
N ALA A 269 -8.82 5.94 19.67
CA ALA A 269 -8.25 5.04 20.66
C ALA A 269 -9.39 4.34 21.41
N ALA A 270 -9.20 3.10 21.85
CA ALA A 270 -10.09 2.53 22.85
C ALA A 270 -10.00 3.40 24.12
N GLU A 271 -11.15 3.81 24.66
CA GLU A 271 -11.19 4.37 26.01
C GLU A 271 -10.71 3.27 26.96
N ASN A 272 -9.62 3.52 27.70
CA ASN A 272 -9.23 2.61 28.78
C ASN A 272 -10.34 2.66 29.85
N PRO A 273 -11.01 1.54 30.17
CA PRO A 273 -11.95 1.50 31.29
C PRO A 273 -11.23 1.69 32.64
#